data_AF-A0A8H9I797-F1
#
_entry.id   AF-A0A8H9I797-F1
#
_cell.length_a   1.000
_cell.length_b   1.000
_cell.length_c   1.000
_cell.angle_alpha   90.00
_cell.angle_beta   90.00
_cell.angle_gamma   90.00
#
_symmetry.space_group_name_H-M   'P 1'
#
loop_
_entity.id
_entity.type
_entity.pdbx_description
1 polymer ?
#
loop_
_entity_poly.entity_id
_entity_poly.type
_entity_poly.pdbx_seq_one_letter_code
_entity_poly.pdbx_strand_id
1 'polypeptide(L)'
;MDLLAMKRLTFLFVFILFPMAFAATANANDLDETLRVKSQNPQVTEQGQKLFEQICASCHAKDLSGATGFNLKDGEWVHGSAPSQILNNVKTGFLNAGMPGFKAVFNETELEAIVAYVLSKREGWGDLSYKLYQLNGADDTQVTEDKLIKTGELPKGLADFSIPEVKHYFIEFEGDFYAPKDKDTQVWLQWGFPHELNVFVNGEHVEKGGTAWFPTWRLQRGKQRLKVTYRSGTSKLNQRNLILIGTNLDLTVKLFPLSTKAKGIVEEKKYEIKAAGEILVQRKRILDLPPSTVSIGFPSKLNYGFNTKSCSVVGLWQGEMLNIGPNIAGRGEDPSLPLGEWVFHAPKQLKHATESAACRYKRYRLEEGNPVFSYELEQNQYTLTAIPRSSNTLDFVYTVIGPQPVKLVLPDMPQVRWRHGDKQLSPLDPQGTVLKPNKDGRVVITATLQQP
;
A
#
# COMPACT_ATOMS: atom_id res chain seq x y z
N MET A 1 64.09 66.76 -23.07
CA MET A 1 64.97 66.91 -21.89
C MET A 1 64.06 67.11 -20.69
N ASP A 2 63.93 66.30 -19.65
CA ASP A 2 64.26 64.91 -19.26
C ASP A 2 63.43 64.74 -17.95
N LEU A 3 62.58 63.72 -17.78
CA LEU A 3 62.81 62.36 -17.27
C LEU A 3 63.17 62.21 -15.76
N LEU A 4 62.39 61.33 -15.08
CA LEU A 4 62.54 60.66 -13.74
C LEU A 4 62.13 61.44 -12.45
N ALA A 5 61.49 60.87 -11.40
CA ALA A 5 60.85 59.56 -11.13
C ALA A 5 60.15 59.52 -9.74
N MET A 6 59.13 58.63 -9.60
CA MET A 6 58.72 57.82 -8.40
C MET A 6 58.20 58.55 -7.13
N LYS A 7 57.04 58.26 -6.50
CA LYS A 7 56.53 56.98 -5.94
C LYS A 7 55.13 57.17 -5.26
N ARG A 8 54.15 56.31 -5.60
CA ARG A 8 53.06 55.59 -4.84
C ARG A 8 52.26 56.21 -3.66
N LEU A 9 51.05 55.62 -3.47
CA LEU A 9 50.04 55.65 -2.38
C LEU A 9 48.93 56.72 -2.55
N THR A 10 47.61 56.48 -2.51
CA THR A 10 46.77 55.33 -2.10
C THR A 10 45.37 55.51 -2.72
N PHE A 11 44.82 54.50 -3.39
CA PHE A 11 43.39 54.39 -3.72
C PHE A 11 42.76 53.47 -2.65
N LEU A 12 41.82 53.97 -1.85
CA LEU A 12 41.12 53.14 -0.86
C LEU A 12 39.74 52.73 -1.39
N PHE A 13 39.63 51.41 -1.54
CA PHE A 13 38.46 50.54 -1.68
C PHE A 13 37.12 51.06 -1.13
N VAL A 14 36.09 51.04 -1.97
CA VAL A 14 34.72 50.68 -1.57
C VAL A 14 34.24 49.59 -2.52
N PHE A 15 34.37 48.35 -2.08
CA PHE A 15 33.74 47.19 -2.70
C PHE A 15 33.40 46.18 -1.60
N ILE A 16 32.27 45.51 -1.82
CA ILE A 16 31.77 44.30 -1.13
C ILE A 16 30.77 44.55 0.01
N LEU A 17 29.50 44.57 -0.37
CA LEU A 17 28.39 44.03 0.41
C LEU A 17 27.44 43.30 -0.54
N PHE A 18 27.73 42.03 -0.84
CA PHE A 18 26.76 40.92 -1.02
C PHE A 18 27.53 39.66 -1.41
N PRO A 19 27.61 38.65 -0.51
CA PRO A 19 26.96 37.38 -0.85
C PRO A 19 26.47 36.64 0.41
N MET A 20 25.19 36.80 0.80
CA MET A 20 24.56 35.92 1.81
C MET A 20 23.58 34.91 1.21
N ALA A 21 23.26 35.00 -0.08
CA ALA A 21 22.25 34.13 -0.70
C ALA A 21 22.78 32.78 -1.22
N PHE A 22 24.10 32.58 -1.34
CA PHE A 22 24.68 31.35 -1.91
C PHE A 22 24.99 30.25 -0.87
N ALA A 23 25.21 30.59 0.40
CA ALA A 23 25.63 29.61 1.42
C ALA A 23 24.48 28.78 1.98
N ALA A 24 23.29 29.37 2.14
CA ALA A 24 22.13 28.69 2.72
C ALA A 24 21.55 27.59 1.81
N THR A 25 21.60 27.79 0.49
CA THR A 25 21.09 26.82 -0.50
C THR A 25 22.01 25.60 -0.65
N ALA A 26 23.33 25.79 -0.53
CA ALA A 26 24.30 24.70 -0.59
C ALA A 26 24.14 23.71 0.58
N ASN A 27 23.95 24.22 1.81
CA ASN A 27 23.78 23.37 3.00
C ASN A 27 22.45 22.59 3.01
N ALA A 28 21.37 23.17 2.48
CA ALA A 28 20.08 22.48 2.41
C ALA A 28 20.11 21.32 1.40
N ASN A 29 20.77 21.52 0.24
CA ASN A 29 20.93 20.48 -0.76
C ASN A 29 21.79 19.30 -0.25
N ASP A 30 22.83 19.57 0.53
CA ASP A 30 23.69 18.53 1.12
C ASP A 30 22.95 17.70 2.18
N LEU A 31 22.14 18.35 3.02
CA LEU A 31 21.26 17.67 3.98
C LEU A 31 20.19 16.84 3.26
N ASP A 32 19.59 17.37 2.20
CA ASP A 32 18.60 16.65 1.41
C ASP A 32 19.18 15.38 0.81
N GLU A 33 20.37 15.45 0.23
CA GLU A 33 21.06 14.29 -0.32
C GLU A 33 21.43 13.30 0.77
N THR A 34 21.94 13.78 1.92
CA THR A 34 22.23 12.94 3.08
C THR A 34 21.02 12.15 3.55
N LEU A 35 19.85 12.79 3.67
CA LEU A 35 18.60 12.14 4.08
C LEU A 35 18.10 11.15 3.02
N ARG A 36 18.28 11.46 1.72
CA ARG A 36 17.99 10.53 0.63
C ARG A 36 18.88 9.30 0.70
N VAL A 37 20.17 9.44 0.91
CA VAL A 37 21.10 8.31 1.10
C VAL A 37 20.70 7.47 2.31
N LYS A 38 20.39 8.10 3.45
CA LYS A 38 19.87 7.42 4.65
C LYS A 38 18.59 6.63 4.38
N SER A 39 17.67 7.15 3.55
CA SER A 39 16.43 6.45 3.15
C SER A 39 16.66 5.17 2.33
N GLN A 40 17.88 4.95 1.83
CA GLN A 40 18.26 3.73 1.14
C GLN A 40 18.95 2.71 2.06
N ASN A 41 19.33 3.10 3.30
CA ASN A 41 19.98 2.21 4.26
C ASN A 41 18.92 1.43 5.08
N PRO A 42 18.85 0.09 4.97
CA PRO A 42 17.88 -0.72 5.72
C PRO A 42 17.96 -0.56 7.23
N GLN A 43 19.16 -0.40 7.79
CA GLN A 43 19.36 -0.25 9.25
C GLN A 43 18.76 1.06 9.76
N VAL A 44 18.99 2.15 9.01
CA VAL A 44 18.45 3.49 9.36
C VAL A 44 16.93 3.50 9.19
N THR A 45 16.42 2.92 8.11
CA THR A 45 14.97 2.87 7.86
C THR A 45 14.24 1.95 8.86
N GLU A 46 14.85 0.84 9.30
CA GLU A 46 14.28 -0.02 10.35
C GLU A 46 14.26 0.67 11.72
N GLN A 47 15.33 1.39 12.07
CA GLN A 47 15.35 2.23 13.28
C GLN A 47 14.28 3.32 13.20
N GLY A 48 14.19 4.01 12.06
CA GLY A 48 13.17 5.03 11.80
C GLY A 48 11.75 4.48 11.90
N GLN A 49 11.50 3.26 11.41
CA GLN A 49 10.22 2.59 11.55
C GLN A 49 9.85 2.38 13.02
N LYS A 50 10.77 1.84 13.83
CA LYS A 50 10.52 1.61 15.27
C LYS A 50 10.16 2.90 16.00
N LEU A 51 10.89 3.99 15.71
CA LEU A 51 10.63 5.31 16.28
C LEU A 51 9.29 5.90 15.79
N PHE A 52 8.99 5.77 14.49
CA PHE A 52 7.73 6.22 13.91
C PHE A 52 6.53 5.49 14.52
N GLU A 53 6.62 4.17 14.72
CA GLU A 53 5.55 3.37 15.32
C GLU A 53 5.26 3.72 16.78
N GLN A 54 6.25 4.23 17.53
CA GLN A 54 6.06 4.64 18.93
C GLN A 54 5.13 5.84 19.08
N ILE A 55 5.18 6.81 18.15
CA ILE A 55 4.50 8.10 18.31
C ILE A 55 3.68 8.50 17.08
N CYS A 56 4.31 8.52 15.90
CA CYS A 56 3.75 9.07 14.67
C CYS A 56 2.62 8.22 14.08
N ALA A 57 2.73 6.89 14.19
CA ALA A 57 1.77 5.94 13.61
C ALA A 57 0.35 6.06 14.20
N SER A 58 0.22 6.62 15.40
CA SER A 58 -1.10 6.89 16.01
C SER A 58 -1.96 7.84 15.16
N CYS A 59 -1.32 8.81 14.50
CA CYS A 59 -1.99 9.81 13.67
C CYS A 59 -1.85 9.51 12.17
N HIS A 60 -0.71 8.97 11.74
CA HIS A 60 -0.39 8.75 10.32
C HIS A 60 -0.55 7.30 9.86
N ALA A 61 -1.09 6.41 10.71
CA ALA A 61 -1.14 4.96 10.53
C ALA A 61 0.25 4.30 10.47
N LYS A 62 0.34 3.01 10.78
CA LYS A 62 1.61 2.26 10.77
C LYS A 62 2.23 2.16 9.37
N ASP A 63 1.39 2.12 8.34
CA ASP A 63 1.78 2.03 6.94
C ASP A 63 1.90 3.41 6.26
N LEU A 64 1.87 4.49 7.04
CA LEU A 64 1.91 5.88 6.57
C LEU A 64 0.72 6.31 5.70
N SER A 65 -0.33 5.50 5.59
CA SER A 65 -1.51 5.78 4.74
C SER A 65 -2.39 6.91 5.26
N GLY A 66 -2.11 7.45 6.45
CA GLY A 66 -2.89 8.51 7.07
C GLY A 66 -4.07 8.00 7.89
N ALA A 67 -4.42 8.76 8.92
CA ALA A 67 -5.61 8.54 9.74
C ALA A 67 -6.19 9.89 10.18
N THR A 68 -5.90 10.34 11.39
CA THR A 68 -6.22 11.72 11.82
C THR A 68 -5.21 12.72 11.24
N GLY A 69 -3.96 12.28 11.02
CA GLY A 69 -2.95 12.99 10.24
C GLY A 69 -2.95 12.56 8.78
N PHE A 70 -2.34 13.39 7.92
CA PHE A 70 -2.26 13.17 6.47
C PHE A 70 -1.54 11.87 6.08
N ASN A 71 -1.84 11.36 4.89
CA ASN A 71 -1.03 10.34 4.24
C ASN A 71 0.40 10.88 4.02
N LEU A 72 1.42 10.12 4.40
CA LEU A 72 2.84 10.51 4.28
C LEU A 72 3.60 9.70 3.22
N LYS A 73 2.93 8.75 2.55
CA LYS A 73 3.53 7.99 1.46
C LYS A 73 3.16 8.51 0.08
N ASP A 74 2.08 9.28 -0.08
CA ASP A 74 1.67 9.76 -1.42
C ASP A 74 2.48 10.98 -1.91
N GLY A 75 2.12 11.45 -3.10
CA GLY A 75 2.73 12.60 -3.76
C GLY A 75 2.24 13.96 -3.25
N GLU A 76 1.29 14.02 -2.30
CA GLU A 76 0.66 15.27 -1.86
C GLU A 76 1.27 15.81 -0.57
N TRP A 77 2.13 16.82 -0.71
CA TRP A 77 2.83 17.44 0.42
C TRP A 77 2.34 18.86 0.66
N VAL A 78 1.60 19.07 1.76
CA VAL A 78 1.03 20.38 2.12
C VAL A 78 2.10 21.37 2.61
N HIS A 79 3.12 20.87 3.30
CA HIS A 79 4.14 21.68 3.96
C HIS A 79 5.55 21.50 3.36
N GLY A 80 5.62 21.14 2.08
CA GLY A 80 6.86 20.87 1.36
C GLY A 80 7.29 19.40 1.44
N SER A 81 7.91 18.92 0.36
CA SER A 81 8.27 17.51 0.14
C SER A 81 9.78 17.26 0.15
N ALA A 82 10.60 18.31 0.30
CA ALA A 82 12.05 18.19 0.37
C ALA A 82 12.45 17.54 1.72
N PRO A 83 13.45 16.63 1.75
CA PRO A 83 13.85 15.95 2.98
C PRO A 83 14.12 16.87 4.18
N SER A 84 14.82 17.98 3.98
CA SER A 84 15.12 19.00 5.00
C SER A 84 13.87 19.73 5.47
N GLN A 85 12.90 20.00 4.58
CA GLN A 85 11.59 20.54 4.96
C GLN A 85 10.82 19.55 5.83
N ILE A 86 10.78 18.27 5.43
CA ILE A 86 10.14 17.22 6.23
C ILE A 86 10.80 17.12 7.61
N LEU A 87 12.12 17.11 7.68
CA LEU A 87 12.86 17.10 8.94
C LEU A 87 12.51 18.31 9.83
N ASN A 88 12.47 19.50 9.25
CA ASN A 88 12.09 20.71 9.98
C ASN A 88 10.63 20.66 10.47
N ASN A 89 9.72 20.13 9.64
CA ASN A 89 8.31 19.96 9.98
C ASN A 89 8.13 18.99 11.16
N VAL A 90 8.86 17.87 11.17
CA VAL A 90 8.84 16.92 12.30
C VAL A 90 9.42 17.55 13.57
N LYS A 91 10.50 18.33 13.45
CA LYS A 91 11.12 19.03 14.59
C LYS A 91 10.21 20.05 15.25
N THR A 92 9.55 20.86 14.43
CA THR A 92 8.85 22.08 14.88
C THR A 92 7.36 21.87 15.06
N GLY A 93 6.76 20.96 14.29
CA GLY A 93 5.34 20.65 14.32
C GLY A 93 4.44 21.76 13.77
N PHE A 94 3.14 21.46 13.76
CA PHE A 94 2.05 22.36 13.39
C PHE A 94 1.02 22.35 14.52
N LEU A 95 1.30 23.06 15.62
CA LEU A 95 0.47 23.04 16.82
C LEU A 95 -1.00 23.39 16.54
N ASN A 96 -1.24 24.36 15.66
CA ASN A 96 -2.60 24.76 15.27
C ASN A 96 -3.35 23.68 14.46
N ALA A 97 -2.62 22.76 13.84
CA ALA A 97 -3.17 21.62 13.10
C ALA A 97 -3.11 20.31 13.90
N GLY A 98 -2.72 20.36 15.19
CA GLY A 98 -2.69 19.20 16.08
C GLY A 98 -1.42 18.33 16.00
N MET A 99 -0.40 18.72 15.21
CA MET A 99 0.89 18.01 15.17
C MET A 99 1.90 18.71 16.10
N PRO A 100 2.31 18.13 17.23
CA PRO A 100 3.35 18.74 18.07
C PRO A 100 4.73 18.65 17.41
N GLY A 101 5.66 19.49 17.84
CA GLY A 101 7.07 19.38 17.42
C GLY A 101 7.82 18.36 18.26
N PHE A 102 8.62 17.50 17.60
CA PHE A 102 9.27 16.36 18.26
C PHE A 102 10.75 16.57 18.61
N LYS A 103 11.29 17.78 18.41
CA LYS A 103 12.70 18.10 18.73
C LYS A 103 13.11 17.90 20.20
N ALA A 104 12.14 17.91 21.12
CA ALA A 104 12.37 17.70 22.55
C ALA A 104 12.21 16.23 22.96
N VAL A 105 11.70 15.38 22.05
CA VAL A 105 11.41 13.96 22.28
C VAL A 105 12.47 13.09 21.64
N PHE A 106 12.87 13.42 20.41
CA PHE A 106 13.88 12.69 19.65
C PHE A 106 15.11 13.57 19.41
N ASN A 107 16.29 12.95 19.45
CA ASN A 107 17.53 13.60 19.05
C ASN A 107 17.63 13.72 17.52
N GLU A 108 18.66 14.44 17.04
CA GLU A 108 18.83 14.72 15.61
C GLU A 108 18.90 13.45 14.76
N THR A 109 19.71 12.47 15.16
CA THR A 109 19.88 11.20 14.43
C THR A 109 18.59 10.39 14.39
N GLU A 110 17.82 10.38 15.48
CA GLU A 110 16.51 9.73 15.56
C GLU A 110 15.49 10.40 14.61
N LEU A 111 15.46 11.73 14.58
CA LEU A 111 14.60 12.49 13.67
C LEU A 111 14.96 12.23 12.21
N GLU A 112 16.25 12.21 11.87
CA GLU A 112 16.71 11.87 10.54
C GLU A 112 16.36 10.42 10.16
N ALA A 113 16.42 9.47 11.10
CA ALA A 113 16.00 8.10 10.88
C ALA A 113 14.48 8.01 10.60
N ILE A 114 13.65 8.73 11.35
CA ILE A 114 12.21 8.85 11.10
C ILE A 114 11.96 9.39 9.69
N VAL A 115 12.63 10.48 9.30
CA VAL A 115 12.49 11.08 7.97
C VAL A 115 12.97 10.12 6.87
N ALA A 116 14.10 9.44 7.08
CA ALA A 116 14.61 8.43 6.16
C ALA A 116 13.60 7.28 5.96
N TYR A 117 12.93 6.84 7.03
CA TYR A 117 11.85 5.86 6.93
C TYR A 117 10.68 6.38 6.10
N VAL A 118 10.18 7.59 6.36
CA VAL A 118 9.10 8.21 5.57
C VAL A 118 9.48 8.30 4.09
N LEU A 119 10.69 8.79 3.78
CA LEU A 119 11.19 8.89 2.41
C LEU A 119 11.31 7.52 1.72
N SER A 120 11.67 6.47 2.48
CA SER A 120 11.79 5.11 1.95
C SER A 120 10.46 4.49 1.53
N LYS A 121 9.34 5.05 2.02
CA LYS A 121 7.97 4.59 1.79
C LYS A 121 7.19 5.42 0.77
N ARG A 122 7.81 6.45 0.17
CA ARG A 122 7.14 7.28 -0.84
C ARG A 122 6.66 6.46 -2.04
N GLU A 123 5.51 6.85 -2.55
CA GLU A 123 4.77 6.24 -3.65
C GLU A 123 4.19 7.34 -4.56
N GLY A 124 4.14 7.10 -5.86
CA GLY A 124 3.58 8.03 -6.83
C GLY A 124 4.54 9.14 -7.26
N TRP A 125 4.00 10.27 -7.71
CA TRP A 125 4.78 11.36 -8.28
C TRP A 125 5.51 12.20 -7.22
N GLY A 126 6.69 12.68 -7.58
CA GLY A 126 7.38 13.81 -6.97
C GLY A 126 7.81 14.79 -8.05
N ASP A 127 7.79 16.08 -7.73
CA ASP A 127 8.28 17.14 -8.62
C ASP A 127 7.67 17.04 -10.04
N LEU A 128 6.35 16.82 -10.09
CA LEU A 128 5.61 16.60 -11.31
C LEU A 128 5.44 17.91 -12.08
N SER A 129 5.92 17.91 -13.32
CA SER A 129 5.75 19.00 -14.28
C SER A 129 4.88 18.56 -15.45
N TYR A 130 4.33 19.54 -16.18
CA TYR A 130 3.63 19.29 -17.42
C TYR A 130 3.97 20.28 -18.52
N LYS A 131 3.80 19.83 -19.76
CA LYS A 131 3.79 20.64 -20.97
C LYS A 131 2.53 20.35 -21.78
N LEU A 132 1.79 21.39 -22.14
CA LEU A 132 0.52 21.31 -22.87
C LEU A 132 0.66 21.96 -24.24
N TYR A 133 0.35 21.18 -25.27
CA TYR A 133 0.43 21.57 -26.66
C TYR A 133 -0.95 21.59 -27.30
N GLN A 134 -1.27 22.66 -28.04
CA GLN A 134 -2.50 22.78 -28.83
C GLN A 134 -2.27 22.17 -30.21
N LEU A 135 -3.01 21.11 -30.53
CA LEU A 135 -2.97 20.50 -31.87
C LEU A 135 -3.99 21.16 -32.79
N ASN A 136 -3.75 21.08 -34.10
CA ASN A 136 -4.61 21.67 -35.12
C ASN A 136 -5.91 20.89 -35.33
N GLY A 137 -5.94 19.61 -34.93
CA GLY A 137 -7.08 18.72 -35.09
C GLY A 137 -6.82 17.32 -34.54
N ALA A 138 -7.77 16.41 -34.74
CA ALA A 138 -7.69 15.05 -34.19
C ALA A 138 -6.61 14.18 -34.84
N ASP A 139 -6.34 14.39 -36.12
CA ASP A 139 -5.36 13.61 -36.90
C ASP A 139 -3.96 14.23 -36.86
N ASP A 140 -3.81 15.39 -36.21
CA ASP A 140 -2.52 16.02 -36.02
C ASP A 140 -1.69 15.19 -35.01
N THR A 141 -0.55 14.71 -35.47
CA THR A 141 0.42 13.93 -34.69
C THR A 141 1.69 14.71 -34.41
N GLN A 142 1.85 15.92 -34.97
CA GLN A 142 3.08 16.69 -34.83
C GLN A 142 3.03 17.52 -33.56
N VAL A 143 3.89 17.19 -32.60
CA VAL A 143 4.10 17.94 -31.36
C VAL A 143 5.37 18.76 -31.51
N THR A 144 5.21 20.07 -31.67
CA THR A 144 6.30 21.02 -31.94
C THR A 144 6.25 22.16 -30.93
N GLU A 145 7.38 22.83 -30.69
CA GLU A 145 7.49 23.89 -29.67
C GLU A 145 6.59 25.11 -29.96
N ASP A 146 6.30 25.42 -31.23
CA ASP A 146 5.34 26.47 -31.61
C ASP A 146 3.89 26.17 -31.18
N LYS A 147 3.57 24.90 -30.91
CA LYS A 147 2.26 24.48 -30.40
C LYS A 147 2.18 24.48 -28.87
N LEU A 148 3.29 24.74 -28.17
CA LEU A 148 3.31 24.77 -26.71
C LEU A 148 2.52 25.99 -26.21
N ILE A 149 1.42 25.73 -25.50
CA ILE A 149 0.55 26.79 -24.98
C ILE A 149 0.69 27.00 -23.48
N LYS A 150 1.19 25.99 -22.74
CA LYS A 150 1.33 26.09 -21.28
C LYS A 150 2.34 25.09 -20.74
N THR A 151 3.08 25.51 -19.72
CA THR A 151 3.90 24.63 -18.87
C THR A 151 3.65 24.96 -17.41
N GLY A 152 4.02 24.05 -16.52
CA GLY A 152 4.02 24.34 -15.08
C GLY A 152 4.32 23.11 -14.25
N GLU A 153 4.34 23.32 -12.94
CA GLU A 153 4.41 22.27 -11.93
C GLU A 153 3.01 21.96 -11.40
N LEU A 154 2.80 20.72 -10.96
CA LEU A 154 1.56 20.25 -10.36
C LEU A 154 1.81 19.95 -8.88
N PRO A 155 1.47 20.89 -7.97
CA PRO A 155 1.79 20.78 -6.54
C PRO A 155 1.18 19.55 -5.85
N LYS A 156 0.08 19.03 -6.39
CA LYS A 156 -0.59 17.83 -5.88
C LYS A 156 0.02 16.51 -6.38
N GLY A 157 1.03 16.55 -7.24
CA GLY A 157 1.68 15.34 -7.74
C GLY A 157 0.72 14.39 -8.45
N LEU A 158 -0.28 14.89 -9.16
CA LEU A 158 -1.22 14.05 -9.93
C LEU A 158 -1.40 14.61 -11.33
N ALA A 159 -1.33 13.71 -12.31
CA ALA A 159 -1.57 14.07 -13.70
C ALA A 159 -3.06 14.39 -13.90
N ASP A 160 -3.36 15.63 -14.27
CA ASP A 160 -4.72 16.04 -14.60
C ASP A 160 -4.94 16.07 -16.11
N PHE A 161 -5.62 15.05 -16.61
CA PHE A 161 -6.00 14.96 -18.01
C PHE A 161 -7.28 15.76 -18.34
N SER A 162 -7.90 16.41 -17.35
CA SER A 162 -9.18 17.11 -17.48
C SER A 162 -8.91 18.59 -17.76
N ILE A 163 -8.77 18.96 -19.03
CA ILE A 163 -8.52 20.36 -19.42
C ILE A 163 -9.72 20.85 -20.23
N PRO A 164 -10.77 21.39 -19.59
CA PRO A 164 -12.03 21.70 -20.25
C PRO A 164 -11.92 22.79 -21.33
N GLU A 165 -10.90 23.65 -21.25
CA GLU A 165 -10.71 24.76 -22.17
C GLU A 165 -10.02 24.37 -23.49
N VAL A 166 -9.38 23.20 -23.55
CA VAL A 166 -8.52 22.82 -24.69
C VAL A 166 -9.09 21.61 -25.43
N LYS A 167 -9.32 21.77 -26.73
CA LYS A 167 -9.73 20.68 -27.65
C LYS A 167 -8.52 20.24 -28.43
N HIS A 168 -8.36 18.94 -28.69
CA HIS A 168 -7.23 18.40 -29.46
C HIS A 168 -5.88 18.88 -28.93
N TYR A 169 -5.52 18.44 -27.73
CA TYR A 169 -4.21 18.70 -27.15
C TYR A 169 -3.36 17.44 -27.07
N PHE A 170 -2.07 17.69 -26.96
CA PHE A 170 -1.08 16.76 -26.46
C PHE A 170 -0.56 17.27 -25.12
N ILE A 171 -0.41 16.39 -24.14
CA ILE A 171 0.18 16.75 -22.85
C ILE A 171 1.29 15.77 -22.50
N GLU A 172 2.36 16.32 -21.97
CA GLU A 172 3.45 15.58 -21.35
C GLU A 172 3.38 15.81 -19.85
N PHE A 173 3.45 14.74 -19.08
CA PHE A 173 3.66 14.74 -17.65
C PHE A 173 5.02 14.13 -17.38
N GLU A 174 5.88 14.82 -16.63
CA GLU A 174 7.19 14.29 -16.30
C GLU A 174 7.60 14.69 -14.89
N GLY A 175 8.09 13.71 -14.12
CA GLY A 175 8.43 13.89 -12.72
C GLY A 175 9.28 12.75 -12.18
N ASP A 176 9.80 12.94 -10.98
CA ASP A 176 10.27 11.84 -10.17
C ASP A 176 9.07 10.93 -9.84
N PHE A 177 9.32 9.63 -9.78
CA PHE A 177 8.29 8.66 -9.50
C PHE A 177 8.81 7.57 -8.58
N TYR A 178 8.02 7.25 -7.56
CA TYR A 178 8.40 6.29 -6.53
C TYR A 178 7.46 5.09 -6.61
N ALA A 179 7.98 3.95 -7.04
CA ALA A 179 7.28 2.67 -6.96
C ALA A 179 7.79 1.88 -5.73
N PRO A 180 6.96 1.02 -5.12
CA PRO A 180 7.38 0.17 -4.01
C PRO A 180 8.66 -0.62 -4.33
N LYS A 181 9.61 -0.63 -3.38
CA LYS A 181 10.90 -1.32 -3.54
C LYS A 181 10.77 -2.84 -3.44
N ASP A 182 9.72 -3.31 -2.78
CA ASP A 182 9.46 -4.71 -2.43
C ASP A 182 8.44 -5.39 -3.36
N LYS A 183 7.78 -4.63 -4.26
CA LYS A 183 6.69 -5.15 -5.10
C LYS A 183 6.86 -4.77 -6.55
N ASP A 184 6.64 -5.74 -7.43
CA ASP A 184 6.50 -5.45 -8.86
C ASP A 184 5.26 -4.60 -9.11
N THR A 185 5.44 -3.53 -9.86
CA THR A 185 4.40 -2.52 -10.08
C THR A 185 4.27 -2.21 -11.56
N GLN A 186 3.06 -1.89 -11.98
CA GLN A 186 2.75 -1.39 -13.32
C GLN A 186 1.73 -0.27 -13.25
N VAL A 187 1.76 0.64 -14.22
CA VAL A 187 0.68 1.60 -14.46
C VAL A 187 -0.43 0.87 -15.20
N TRP A 188 -1.65 1.00 -14.72
CA TRP A 188 -2.85 0.53 -15.38
C TRP A 188 -3.72 1.72 -15.78
N LEU A 189 -4.15 1.75 -17.05
CA LEU A 189 -5.20 2.65 -17.50
C LEU A 189 -6.56 1.95 -17.33
N GLN A 190 -7.30 2.38 -16.32
CA GLN A 190 -8.61 1.83 -15.98
C GLN A 190 -9.72 2.56 -16.77
N TRP A 191 -10.45 1.87 -17.65
CA TRP A 191 -11.63 2.41 -18.35
C TRP A 191 -11.40 3.66 -19.25
N GLY A 192 -10.31 3.71 -20.02
CA GLY A 192 -10.02 4.81 -20.95
C GLY A 192 -9.55 4.34 -22.33
N PHE A 193 -9.84 5.15 -23.36
CA PHE A 193 -9.44 4.90 -24.76
C PHE A 193 -8.75 6.13 -25.35
N PRO A 194 -7.54 6.49 -24.88
CA PRO A 194 -6.75 7.55 -25.49
C PRO A 194 -6.45 7.19 -26.95
N HIS A 195 -6.35 8.20 -27.83
CA HIS A 195 -5.83 7.97 -29.18
C HIS A 195 -4.37 7.52 -29.12
N GLU A 196 -3.62 8.11 -28.20
CA GLU A 196 -2.24 7.76 -27.94
C GLU A 196 -1.92 8.01 -26.47
N LEU A 197 -1.25 7.04 -25.86
CA LEU A 197 -0.72 7.13 -24.51
C LEU A 197 0.60 6.35 -24.49
N ASN A 198 1.69 7.06 -24.24
CA ASN A 198 3.02 6.47 -24.11
C ASN A 198 3.53 6.69 -22.69
N VAL A 199 4.25 5.70 -22.18
CA VAL A 199 4.92 5.75 -20.89
C VAL A 199 6.40 5.54 -21.12
N PHE A 200 7.23 6.36 -20.49
CA PHE A 200 8.67 6.25 -20.53
C PHE A 200 9.21 6.18 -19.11
N VAL A 201 10.15 5.27 -18.89
CA VAL A 201 10.86 5.11 -17.61
C VAL A 201 12.33 5.40 -17.86
N ASN A 202 12.88 6.38 -17.15
CA ASN A 202 14.26 6.84 -17.29
C ASN A 202 14.64 7.21 -18.74
N GLY A 203 13.68 7.76 -19.50
CA GLY A 203 13.87 8.15 -20.89
C GLY A 203 13.61 7.04 -21.91
N GLU A 204 13.51 5.78 -21.48
CA GLU A 204 13.24 4.64 -22.35
C GLU A 204 11.73 4.41 -22.49
N HIS A 205 11.26 4.14 -23.72
CA HIS A 205 9.85 3.82 -23.98
C HIS A 205 9.51 2.47 -23.38
N VAL A 206 8.42 2.42 -22.61
CA VAL A 206 7.90 1.17 -22.03
C VAL A 206 6.83 0.62 -22.96
N GLU A 207 7.03 -0.61 -23.42
CA GLU A 207 6.05 -1.29 -24.25
C GLU A 207 4.72 -1.48 -23.50
N LYS A 208 3.62 -1.27 -24.23
CA LYS A 208 2.27 -1.48 -23.73
C LYS A 208 1.99 -2.98 -23.59
N GLY A 209 1.79 -3.44 -22.35
CA GLY A 209 1.34 -4.77 -22.01
C GLY A 209 -0.17 -4.85 -21.74
N GLY A 210 -0.57 -5.93 -21.06
CA GLY A 210 -1.95 -6.17 -20.65
C GLY A 210 -2.87 -6.57 -21.81
N THR A 211 -4.13 -6.17 -21.76
CA THR A 211 -5.11 -6.43 -22.82
C THR A 211 -5.56 -5.12 -23.47
N ALA A 212 -6.28 -5.21 -24.60
CA ALA A 212 -6.88 -4.03 -25.23
C ALA A 212 -7.77 -3.22 -24.28
N TRP A 213 -8.42 -3.88 -23.31
CA TRP A 213 -9.33 -3.27 -22.33
C TRP A 213 -8.64 -2.86 -21.03
N PHE A 214 -7.51 -3.50 -20.71
CA PHE A 214 -6.73 -3.27 -19.50
C PHE A 214 -5.26 -3.08 -19.87
N PRO A 215 -4.90 -1.97 -20.52
CA PRO A 215 -3.53 -1.75 -20.95
C PRO A 215 -2.65 -1.36 -19.76
N THR A 216 -1.43 -1.89 -19.75
CA THR A 216 -0.49 -1.70 -18.63
C THR A 216 0.92 -1.35 -19.10
N TRP A 217 1.69 -0.68 -18.24
CA TRP A 217 3.09 -0.33 -18.48
C TRP A 217 3.91 -0.65 -17.23
N ARG A 218 4.89 -1.56 -17.36
CA ARG A 218 5.67 -2.04 -16.21
C ARG A 218 6.63 -0.94 -15.72
N LEU A 219 6.70 -0.77 -14.41
CA LEU A 219 7.60 0.18 -13.75
C LEU A 219 8.82 -0.53 -13.18
N GLN A 220 9.89 0.23 -12.98
CA GLN A 220 11.02 -0.21 -12.16
C GLN A 220 10.67 -0.08 -10.67
N ARG A 221 11.30 -0.87 -9.80
CA ARG A 221 11.12 -0.76 -8.36
C ARG A 221 11.89 0.46 -7.83
N GLY A 222 11.32 1.17 -6.86
CA GLY A 222 11.97 2.34 -6.26
C GLY A 222 11.81 3.62 -7.08
N LYS A 223 12.76 4.55 -6.88
CA LYS A 223 12.79 5.86 -7.55
C LYS A 223 13.16 5.70 -9.02
N GLN A 224 12.39 6.33 -9.90
CA GLN A 224 12.65 6.43 -11.34
C GLN A 224 12.17 7.79 -11.87
N ARG A 225 12.58 8.16 -13.07
CA ARG A 225 11.99 9.28 -13.81
C ARG A 225 10.87 8.73 -14.68
N LEU A 226 9.64 9.19 -14.46
CA LEU A 226 8.49 8.75 -15.25
C LEU A 226 8.06 9.88 -16.17
N LYS A 227 7.83 9.56 -17.45
CA LYS A 227 7.17 10.46 -18.40
C LYS A 227 5.93 9.77 -18.94
N VAL A 228 4.79 10.46 -18.93
CA VAL A 228 3.55 10.00 -19.54
C VAL A 228 3.12 11.03 -20.57
N THR A 229 3.01 10.62 -21.83
CA THR A 229 2.51 11.49 -22.90
C THR A 229 1.16 11.02 -23.38
N TYR A 230 0.26 11.96 -23.64
CA TYR A 230 -1.13 11.68 -23.99
C TYR A 230 -1.60 12.60 -25.09
N ARG A 231 -2.23 12.01 -26.12
CA ARG A 231 -2.92 12.73 -27.18
C ARG A 231 -4.42 12.58 -27.03
N SER A 232 -5.09 13.72 -26.88
CA SER A 232 -6.54 13.76 -26.65
C SER A 232 -7.36 13.53 -27.92
N GLY A 233 -8.53 12.90 -27.73
CA GLY A 233 -9.51 12.66 -28.79
C GLY A 233 -10.52 13.78 -29.01
N THR A 234 -11.47 13.50 -29.90
CA THR A 234 -12.33 14.49 -30.56
C THR A 234 -13.36 15.19 -29.67
N SER A 235 -13.81 14.60 -28.55
CA SER A 235 -14.69 15.30 -27.56
C SER A 235 -15.29 14.42 -26.45
N LYS A 236 -15.22 13.08 -26.52
CA LYS A 236 -15.91 12.22 -25.54
C LYS A 236 -15.31 12.35 -24.15
N LEU A 237 -16.17 12.45 -23.14
CA LEU A 237 -15.80 12.64 -21.72
C LEU A 237 -14.91 11.53 -21.16
N ASN A 238 -14.95 10.32 -21.73
CA ASN A 238 -14.11 9.18 -21.32
C ASN A 238 -12.77 9.09 -22.07
N GLN A 239 -12.58 9.92 -23.10
CA GLN A 239 -11.28 10.10 -23.74
C GLN A 239 -10.47 11.16 -22.99
N ARG A 240 -11.15 12.07 -22.30
CA ARG A 240 -10.59 13.06 -21.37
C ARG A 240 -10.66 12.44 -19.96
N ASN A 241 -9.81 12.83 -19.02
CA ASN A 241 -9.87 12.33 -17.62
C ASN A 241 -9.44 10.86 -17.45
N LEU A 242 -8.29 10.49 -18.02
CA LEU A 242 -7.75 9.13 -17.87
C LEU A 242 -7.57 8.74 -16.40
N ILE A 243 -7.89 7.49 -16.09
CA ILE A 243 -7.69 6.89 -14.77
C ILE A 243 -6.41 6.06 -14.83
N LEU A 244 -5.30 6.64 -14.39
CA LEU A 244 -4.02 5.96 -14.29
C LEU A 244 -3.80 5.54 -12.83
N ILE A 245 -3.70 4.24 -12.59
CA ILE A 245 -3.51 3.67 -11.25
C ILE A 245 -2.27 2.79 -11.26
N GLY A 246 -1.41 2.93 -10.26
CA GLY A 246 -0.33 1.98 -10.01
C GLY A 246 -0.89 0.72 -9.37
N THR A 247 -0.58 -0.44 -9.93
CA THR A 247 -1.06 -1.73 -9.43
C THR A 247 0.06 -2.75 -9.34
N ASN A 248 -0.18 -3.84 -8.64
CA ASN A 248 0.59 -5.06 -8.85
C ASN A 248 0.30 -5.67 -10.25
N LEU A 249 1.09 -6.69 -10.63
CA LEU A 249 1.10 -7.23 -11.99
C LEU A 249 -0.21 -7.92 -12.42
N ASP A 250 -0.97 -8.49 -11.48
CA ASP A 250 -2.24 -9.17 -11.77
C ASP A 250 -3.47 -8.26 -11.61
N LEU A 251 -3.24 -6.94 -11.42
CA LEU A 251 -4.27 -5.91 -11.25
C LEU A 251 -5.16 -6.07 -10.01
N THR A 252 -4.82 -6.95 -9.06
CA THR A 252 -5.65 -7.20 -7.88
C THR A 252 -5.50 -6.14 -6.78
N VAL A 253 -4.40 -5.40 -6.76
CA VAL A 253 -4.10 -4.37 -5.75
C VAL A 253 -3.87 -3.03 -6.43
N LYS A 254 -4.66 -2.03 -6.04
CA LYS A 254 -4.47 -0.63 -6.39
C LYS A 254 -3.57 0.01 -5.34
N LEU A 255 -2.35 0.33 -5.74
CA LEU A 255 -1.30 0.80 -4.83
C LEU A 255 -1.40 2.31 -4.62
N PHE A 256 -1.44 3.09 -5.72
CA PHE A 256 -1.49 4.55 -5.66
C PHE A 256 -2.11 5.16 -6.94
N PRO A 257 -2.75 6.33 -6.83
CA PRO A 257 -3.25 7.05 -7.99
C PRO A 257 -2.12 7.80 -8.72
N LEU A 258 -2.14 7.81 -10.06
CA LEU A 258 -1.25 8.66 -10.87
C LEU A 258 -2.00 9.85 -11.48
N SER A 259 -3.33 9.83 -11.50
CA SER A 259 -4.16 10.90 -12.04
C SER A 259 -5.20 11.41 -11.05
N THR A 260 -5.66 12.64 -11.23
CA THR A 260 -6.70 13.25 -10.38
C THR A 260 -7.95 12.37 -10.29
N LYS A 261 -8.38 11.76 -11.41
CA LYS A 261 -9.54 10.87 -11.43
C LYS A 261 -9.28 9.54 -10.74
N ALA A 262 -8.06 9.01 -10.87
CA ALA A 262 -7.65 7.83 -10.13
C ALA A 262 -7.63 8.06 -8.62
N LYS A 263 -7.28 9.26 -8.16
CA LYS A 263 -7.29 9.62 -6.74
C LYS A 263 -8.68 9.44 -6.13
N GLY A 264 -9.70 10.05 -6.73
CA GLY A 264 -11.09 9.87 -6.27
C GLY A 264 -11.48 8.39 -6.21
N ILE A 265 -11.08 7.59 -7.19
CA ILE A 265 -11.34 6.15 -7.18
C ILE A 265 -10.60 5.48 -6.01
N VAL A 266 -9.32 5.74 -5.79
CA VAL A 266 -8.53 5.11 -4.71
C VAL A 266 -9.00 5.55 -3.31
N GLU A 267 -9.42 6.81 -3.15
CA GLU A 267 -9.82 7.37 -1.86
C GLU A 267 -11.29 7.09 -1.49
N GLU A 268 -12.22 7.22 -2.45
CA GLU A 268 -13.64 6.85 -2.26
C GLU A 268 -13.80 5.34 -1.94
N LYS A 269 -12.74 4.56 -2.11
CA LYS A 269 -12.64 3.12 -1.85
C LYS A 269 -12.24 2.76 -0.42
N LYS A 270 -12.13 3.68 0.55
CA LYS A 270 -11.97 3.27 1.95
C LYS A 270 -13.34 3.06 2.61
N TYR A 271 -13.85 1.84 2.54
CA TYR A 271 -15.03 1.42 3.31
C TYR A 271 -14.62 0.33 4.28
N GLU A 272 -14.21 0.76 5.47
CA GLU A 272 -13.78 -0.12 6.54
C GLU A 272 -15.00 -0.76 7.21
N ILE A 273 -15.03 -2.09 7.27
CA ILE A 273 -15.91 -2.83 8.15
C ILE A 273 -15.10 -3.28 9.38
N LYS A 274 -15.62 -2.97 10.57
CA LYS A 274 -14.98 -3.25 11.86
C LYS A 274 -15.88 -4.15 12.67
N ALA A 275 -15.34 -5.25 13.20
CA ALA A 275 -16.06 -6.13 14.10
C ALA A 275 -16.08 -5.56 15.53
N ALA A 276 -16.50 -4.30 15.73
CA ALA A 276 -16.24 -3.58 16.98
C ALA A 276 -17.09 -4.02 18.19
N GLY A 277 -18.26 -4.64 17.96
CA GLY A 277 -19.18 -5.06 19.03
C GLY A 277 -19.81 -6.44 18.84
N GLU A 278 -19.73 -7.00 17.63
CA GLU A 278 -20.30 -8.30 17.30
C GLU A 278 -19.41 -9.05 16.30
N ILE A 279 -19.68 -10.35 16.14
CA ILE A 279 -18.98 -11.18 15.18
C ILE A 279 -19.55 -10.88 13.79
N LEU A 280 -18.68 -10.51 12.86
CA LEU A 280 -19.08 -10.21 11.49
C LEU A 280 -18.72 -11.36 10.56
N VAL A 281 -19.64 -11.73 9.68
CA VAL A 281 -19.41 -12.72 8.62
C VAL A 281 -19.52 -12.04 7.26
N GLN A 282 -18.40 -11.94 6.54
CA GLN A 282 -18.34 -11.29 5.24
C GLN A 282 -17.99 -12.28 4.13
N ARG A 283 -18.85 -12.35 3.11
CA ARG A 283 -18.65 -13.14 1.89
C ARG A 283 -18.26 -12.22 0.73
N LYS A 284 -16.99 -11.84 0.68
CA LYS A 284 -16.40 -11.07 -0.43
C LYS A 284 -15.04 -11.67 -0.78
N ARG A 285 -14.58 -11.44 -2.01
CA ARG A 285 -13.21 -11.77 -2.39
C ARG A 285 -12.27 -10.95 -1.50
N ILE A 286 -11.21 -11.58 -0.98
CA ILE A 286 -10.21 -10.94 -0.13
C ILE A 286 -8.85 -11.14 -0.78
N LEU A 287 -8.01 -10.12 -0.73
CA LEU A 287 -6.66 -10.18 -1.27
C LEU A 287 -5.88 -11.31 -0.59
N ASP A 288 -5.06 -12.02 -1.37
CA ASP A 288 -4.23 -13.15 -0.93
C ASP A 288 -4.99 -14.39 -0.39
N LEU A 289 -6.33 -14.40 -0.44
CA LEU A 289 -7.14 -15.55 -0.08
C LEU A 289 -7.80 -16.21 -1.31
N PRO A 290 -7.97 -17.54 -1.33
CA PRO A 290 -8.62 -18.22 -2.44
C PRO A 290 -10.07 -17.74 -2.65
N PRO A 291 -10.58 -17.79 -3.89
CA PRO A 291 -12.00 -17.60 -4.14
C PRO A 291 -12.86 -18.58 -3.31
N SER A 292 -14.07 -18.18 -2.94
CA SER A 292 -14.98 -18.93 -2.04
C SER A 292 -14.58 -18.92 -0.55
N THR A 293 -13.78 -17.94 -0.14
CA THR A 293 -13.49 -17.71 1.28
C THR A 293 -14.61 -16.91 1.93
N VAL A 294 -15.08 -17.39 3.08
CA VAL A 294 -15.94 -16.66 4.02
C VAL A 294 -15.03 -16.11 5.10
N SER A 295 -15.04 -14.80 5.30
CA SER A 295 -14.29 -14.15 6.37
C SER A 295 -15.13 -13.93 7.60
N ILE A 296 -14.50 -14.08 8.75
CA ILE A 296 -15.09 -13.88 10.06
C ILE A 296 -14.20 -12.90 10.81
N GLY A 297 -14.80 -11.84 11.33
CA GLY A 297 -14.11 -10.85 12.17
C GLY A 297 -14.66 -10.87 13.59
N PHE A 298 -13.76 -10.88 14.58
CA PHE A 298 -14.11 -10.86 15.99
C PHE A 298 -13.80 -9.49 16.63
N PRO A 299 -14.55 -9.07 17.67
CA PRO A 299 -14.22 -7.90 18.50
C PRO A 299 -12.85 -7.95 19.17
N SER A 300 -12.28 -9.14 19.35
CA SER A 300 -10.90 -9.31 19.82
C SER A 300 -9.85 -8.91 18.80
N LYS A 301 -10.24 -8.47 17.59
CA LYS A 301 -9.36 -8.15 16.46
C LYS A 301 -8.56 -9.34 15.93
N LEU A 302 -9.03 -10.56 16.19
CA LEU A 302 -8.58 -11.75 15.49
C LEU A 302 -9.60 -12.03 14.39
N ASN A 303 -9.13 -12.23 13.17
CA ASN A 303 -10.00 -12.44 12.02
C ASN A 303 -9.50 -13.64 11.23
N TYR A 304 -10.39 -14.46 10.67
CA TYR A 304 -9.98 -15.63 9.90
C TYR A 304 -10.81 -15.83 8.64
N GLY A 305 -10.23 -16.54 7.67
CA GLY A 305 -10.89 -16.95 6.43
C GLY A 305 -11.14 -18.45 6.40
N PHE A 306 -12.39 -18.88 6.24
CA PHE A 306 -12.75 -20.27 5.97
C PHE A 306 -13.08 -20.46 4.48
N ASN A 307 -12.37 -21.36 3.81
CA ASN A 307 -12.62 -21.62 2.40
C ASN A 307 -13.65 -22.76 2.23
N THR A 308 -14.75 -22.48 1.54
CA THR A 308 -15.84 -23.46 1.37
C THR A 308 -15.56 -24.52 0.31
N LYS A 309 -14.46 -24.43 -0.45
CA LYS A 309 -14.05 -25.45 -1.42
C LYS A 309 -13.06 -26.44 -0.82
N SER A 310 -12.17 -25.98 0.05
CA SER A 310 -11.20 -26.85 0.74
C SER A 310 -11.58 -27.21 2.18
N CYS A 311 -12.66 -26.62 2.73
CA CYS A 311 -13.08 -26.80 4.13
C CYS A 311 -11.96 -26.50 5.13
N SER A 312 -11.10 -25.56 4.79
CA SER A 312 -9.87 -25.24 5.54
C SER A 312 -9.89 -23.77 5.98
N VAL A 313 -9.17 -23.48 7.07
CA VAL A 313 -8.88 -22.10 7.46
C VAL A 313 -7.67 -21.65 6.66
N VAL A 314 -7.89 -20.72 5.74
CA VAL A 314 -6.92 -20.29 4.72
C VAL A 314 -6.26 -18.96 5.03
N GLY A 315 -6.63 -18.32 6.14
CA GLY A 315 -5.97 -17.13 6.62
C GLY A 315 -6.39 -16.76 8.03
N LEU A 316 -5.48 -16.09 8.73
CA LEU A 316 -5.65 -15.53 10.06
C LEU A 316 -4.87 -14.21 10.11
N TRP A 317 -5.50 -13.12 10.51
CA TRP A 317 -4.86 -11.82 10.68
C TRP A 317 -5.32 -11.12 11.96
N GLN A 318 -4.43 -10.31 12.52
CA GLN A 318 -4.67 -9.54 13.73
C GLN A 318 -4.79 -8.06 13.39
N GLY A 319 -5.91 -7.45 13.76
CA GLY A 319 -6.24 -6.05 13.46
C GLY A 319 -7.72 -5.83 13.19
N GLU A 320 -8.02 -4.70 12.57
CA GLU A 320 -9.36 -4.43 12.04
C GLU A 320 -9.72 -5.46 10.94
N MET A 321 -11.01 -5.59 10.63
CA MET A 321 -11.47 -6.70 9.80
C MET A 321 -11.10 -6.52 8.32
N LEU A 322 -11.79 -5.63 7.60
CA LEU A 322 -11.61 -5.48 6.14
C LEU A 322 -11.88 -4.05 5.67
N ASN A 323 -11.16 -3.59 4.64
CA ASN A 323 -11.59 -2.52 3.77
C ASN A 323 -12.23 -3.14 2.52
N ILE A 324 -13.56 -3.03 2.41
CA ILE A 324 -14.32 -3.57 1.29
C ILE A 324 -14.54 -2.54 0.17
N GLY A 325 -14.14 -1.29 0.37
CA GLY A 325 -14.43 -0.23 -0.58
C GLY A 325 -13.85 -0.44 -1.98
N PRO A 326 -12.71 -1.14 -2.20
CA PRO A 326 -12.27 -1.49 -3.55
C PRO A 326 -13.33 -2.19 -4.40
N ASN A 327 -14.17 -3.03 -3.79
CA ASN A 327 -15.28 -3.72 -4.46
C ASN A 327 -16.41 -2.79 -4.89
N ILE A 328 -16.62 -1.64 -4.25
CA ILE A 328 -17.74 -0.74 -4.55
C ILE A 328 -17.52 -0.12 -5.93
N ALA A 329 -16.41 0.58 -6.11
CA ALA A 329 -16.07 1.17 -7.41
C ALA A 329 -15.54 0.13 -8.42
N GLY A 330 -15.03 -1.02 -7.96
CA GLY A 330 -14.69 -2.17 -8.81
C GLY A 330 -15.89 -3.03 -9.22
N ARG A 331 -17.13 -2.66 -8.85
CA ARG A 331 -18.37 -3.43 -9.10
C ARG A 331 -18.27 -4.92 -8.70
N GLY A 332 -17.52 -5.20 -7.64
CA GLY A 332 -17.30 -6.55 -7.10
C GLY A 332 -16.11 -7.32 -7.68
N GLU A 333 -15.35 -6.74 -8.62
CA GLU A 333 -14.19 -7.40 -9.24
C GLU A 333 -12.92 -7.35 -8.37
N ASP A 334 -12.66 -6.17 -7.79
CA ASP A 334 -11.48 -5.90 -6.96
C ASP A 334 -11.61 -6.61 -5.59
N PRO A 335 -10.58 -7.29 -5.06
CA PRO A 335 -10.64 -7.91 -3.74
C PRO A 335 -10.78 -6.87 -2.61
N SER A 336 -11.40 -7.29 -1.50
CA SER A 336 -11.37 -6.57 -0.22
C SER A 336 -9.98 -6.72 0.41
N LEU A 337 -9.55 -5.70 1.14
CA LEU A 337 -8.22 -5.66 1.76
C LEU A 337 -8.33 -6.00 3.25
N PRO A 338 -7.59 -6.99 3.77
CA PRO A 338 -7.41 -7.17 5.21
C PRO A 338 -6.86 -5.90 5.87
N LEU A 339 -7.42 -5.52 7.02
CA LEU A 339 -6.95 -4.35 7.78
C LEU A 339 -6.18 -4.78 9.02
N GLY A 340 -4.99 -5.35 8.83
CA GLY A 340 -4.15 -5.78 9.94
C GLY A 340 -2.97 -6.60 9.46
N GLU A 341 -2.25 -7.18 10.42
CA GLU A 341 -1.08 -7.98 10.13
C GLU A 341 -1.48 -9.44 9.91
N TRP A 342 -1.03 -10.00 8.80
CA TRP A 342 -1.20 -11.42 8.53
C TRP A 342 -0.43 -12.24 9.56
N VAL A 343 -1.13 -13.14 10.25
CA VAL A 343 -0.51 -14.25 10.97
C VAL A 343 -0.12 -15.31 9.95
N PHE A 344 -1.06 -15.72 9.10
CA PHE A 344 -0.79 -16.53 7.91
C PHE A 344 -1.90 -16.32 6.89
N HIS A 345 -1.61 -16.64 5.63
CA HIS A 345 -2.59 -16.71 4.55
C HIS A 345 -2.18 -17.81 3.56
N ALA A 346 -3.07 -18.12 2.61
CA ALA A 346 -2.80 -19.10 1.57
C ALA A 346 -1.47 -18.80 0.84
N PRO A 347 -0.67 -19.83 0.50
CA PRO A 347 -1.01 -21.26 0.50
C PRO A 347 -0.93 -21.94 1.89
N LYS A 348 -0.47 -21.25 2.93
CA LYS A 348 -0.48 -21.78 4.30
C LYS A 348 -1.91 -21.84 4.82
N GLN A 349 -2.28 -22.95 5.45
CA GLN A 349 -3.64 -23.19 5.91
C GLN A 349 -3.67 -24.20 7.06
N LEU A 350 -4.69 -24.08 7.91
CA LEU A 350 -5.10 -25.12 8.84
C LEU A 350 -6.16 -25.98 8.14
N LYS A 351 -5.80 -27.23 7.83
CA LYS A 351 -6.59 -28.12 6.98
C LYS A 351 -6.64 -29.55 7.51
N HIS A 352 -7.59 -30.33 7.02
CA HIS A 352 -7.56 -31.79 7.18
C HIS A 352 -6.40 -32.40 6.37
N ALA A 353 -5.76 -33.40 6.95
CA ALA A 353 -4.73 -34.20 6.29
C ALA A 353 -5.41 -35.34 5.53
N THR A 354 -5.85 -35.06 4.30
CA THR A 354 -6.53 -36.03 3.42
C THR A 354 -5.73 -36.22 2.14
N GLU A 355 -5.65 -37.45 1.63
CA GLU A 355 -4.86 -37.77 0.43
C GLU A 355 -5.57 -37.43 -0.89
N SER A 356 -6.91 -37.33 -0.92
CA SER A 356 -7.65 -37.00 -2.15
C SER A 356 -9.11 -36.53 -1.96
N ALA A 357 -9.63 -36.46 -0.73
CA ALA A 357 -11.05 -36.25 -0.52
C ALA A 357 -11.50 -34.81 -0.82
N ALA A 358 -12.44 -34.69 -1.75
CA ALA A 358 -13.08 -33.41 -2.05
C ALA A 358 -13.98 -32.98 -0.88
N CYS A 359 -13.67 -31.83 -0.28
CA CYS A 359 -14.52 -31.17 0.69
C CYS A 359 -15.90 -30.87 0.08
N ARG A 360 -16.96 -31.28 0.79
CA ARG A 360 -18.34 -30.93 0.45
C ARG A 360 -18.93 -30.05 1.53
N TYR A 361 -18.72 -28.74 1.39
CA TYR A 361 -19.37 -27.74 2.23
C TYR A 361 -20.90 -27.82 2.11
N LYS A 362 -21.60 -27.78 3.24
CA LYS A 362 -23.06 -27.85 3.30
C LYS A 362 -23.67 -26.48 3.53
N ARG A 363 -23.28 -25.82 4.63
CA ARG A 363 -23.81 -24.52 5.09
C ARG A 363 -23.01 -24.00 6.27
N TYR A 364 -23.32 -22.78 6.70
CA TYR A 364 -23.07 -22.36 8.08
C TYR A 364 -24.38 -21.95 8.75
N ARG A 365 -24.41 -22.00 10.07
CA ARG A 365 -25.44 -21.36 10.91
C ARG A 365 -24.77 -20.52 11.98
N LEU A 366 -25.48 -19.56 12.53
CA LEU A 366 -25.01 -18.79 13.68
C LEU A 366 -25.50 -19.47 14.95
N GLU A 367 -24.58 -19.74 15.88
CA GLU A 367 -24.85 -20.24 17.23
C GLU A 367 -24.26 -19.24 18.21
N GLU A 368 -25.13 -18.55 18.98
CA GLU A 368 -24.70 -17.45 19.87
C GLU A 368 -23.84 -16.40 19.14
N GLY A 369 -24.21 -16.09 17.88
CA GLY A 369 -23.46 -15.17 17.02
C GLY A 369 -22.21 -15.78 16.34
N ASN A 370 -21.71 -16.94 16.78
CA ASN A 370 -20.56 -17.60 16.18
C ASN A 370 -20.97 -18.40 14.94
N PRO A 371 -20.26 -18.25 13.80
CA PRO A 371 -20.52 -19.09 12.63
C PRO A 371 -20.02 -20.51 12.87
N VAL A 372 -20.90 -21.47 12.66
CA VAL A 372 -20.62 -22.91 12.69
C VAL A 372 -20.75 -23.46 11.28
N PHE A 373 -19.61 -23.79 10.66
CA PHE A 373 -19.51 -24.29 9.29
C PHE A 373 -19.68 -25.81 9.28
N SER A 374 -20.68 -26.33 8.58
CA SER A 374 -20.92 -27.76 8.41
C SER A 374 -20.44 -28.24 7.05
N TYR A 375 -19.70 -29.34 7.02
CA TYR A 375 -19.15 -29.93 5.81
C TYR A 375 -18.92 -31.43 5.95
N GLU A 376 -18.68 -32.08 4.81
CA GLU A 376 -18.41 -33.51 4.72
C GLU A 376 -17.05 -33.74 4.07
N LEU A 377 -16.28 -34.68 4.64
CA LEU A 377 -15.00 -35.17 4.16
C LEU A 377 -14.91 -36.67 4.42
N GLU A 378 -14.56 -37.46 3.41
CA GLU A 378 -14.39 -38.93 3.54
C GLU A 378 -15.57 -39.62 4.22
N GLN A 379 -16.80 -39.24 3.84
CA GLN A 379 -18.07 -39.73 4.41
C GLN A 379 -18.35 -39.31 5.87
N ASN A 380 -17.43 -38.61 6.51
CA ASN A 380 -17.61 -38.07 7.86
C ASN A 380 -18.20 -36.65 7.79
N GLN A 381 -19.13 -36.36 8.71
CA GLN A 381 -19.68 -35.02 8.88
C GLN A 381 -18.89 -34.27 9.94
N TYR A 382 -18.47 -33.05 9.60
CA TYR A 382 -17.73 -32.16 10.47
C TYR A 382 -18.47 -30.84 10.66
N THR A 383 -18.25 -30.23 11.82
CA THR A 383 -18.43 -28.80 12.01
C THR A 383 -17.13 -28.13 12.41
N LEU A 384 -16.99 -26.86 12.03
CA LEU A 384 -15.92 -25.98 12.48
C LEU A 384 -16.51 -24.67 12.96
N THR A 385 -16.09 -24.22 14.13
CA THR A 385 -16.27 -22.85 14.60
C THR A 385 -15.00 -22.34 15.26
N ALA A 386 -14.86 -21.03 15.40
CA ALA A 386 -13.74 -20.43 16.11
C ALA A 386 -14.26 -19.57 17.26
N ILE A 387 -13.57 -19.61 18.40
CA ILE A 387 -13.97 -18.90 19.63
C ILE A 387 -12.78 -18.06 20.12
N PRO A 388 -12.89 -16.72 20.12
CA PRO A 388 -11.83 -15.87 20.64
C PRO A 388 -11.74 -16.02 22.17
N ARG A 389 -10.52 -16.21 22.69
CA ARG A 389 -10.25 -16.27 24.14
C ARG A 389 -9.64 -14.98 24.68
N SER A 390 -8.87 -14.30 23.84
CA SER A 390 -8.23 -13.01 24.12
C SER A 390 -7.94 -12.30 22.80
N SER A 391 -7.25 -11.16 22.84
CA SER A 391 -6.76 -10.46 21.65
C SER A 391 -5.66 -11.21 20.89
N ASN A 392 -5.07 -12.24 21.48
CA ASN A 392 -3.98 -13.03 20.87
C ASN A 392 -4.23 -14.55 20.88
N THR A 393 -5.38 -15.02 21.36
CA THR A 393 -5.70 -16.45 21.45
C THR A 393 -7.05 -16.76 20.83
N LEU A 394 -7.06 -17.74 19.92
CA LEU A 394 -8.24 -18.21 19.20
C LEU A 394 -8.33 -19.74 19.25
N ASP A 395 -9.47 -20.26 19.66
CA ASP A 395 -9.76 -21.70 19.61
C ASP A 395 -10.47 -22.05 18.31
N PHE A 396 -9.96 -23.01 17.55
CA PHE A 396 -10.67 -23.69 16.48
C PHE A 396 -11.28 -24.98 17.02
N VAL A 397 -12.60 -25.05 17.02
CA VAL A 397 -13.38 -26.17 17.53
C VAL A 397 -13.90 -26.98 16.35
N TYR A 398 -13.33 -28.17 16.16
CA TYR A 398 -13.81 -29.18 15.24
C TYR A 398 -14.76 -30.12 15.98
N THR A 399 -15.92 -30.42 15.41
CA THR A 399 -16.79 -31.49 15.90
C THR A 399 -16.97 -32.52 14.81
N VAL A 400 -16.72 -33.80 15.11
CA VAL A 400 -16.94 -34.91 14.17
C VAL A 400 -18.11 -35.75 14.66
N ILE A 401 -19.01 -36.11 13.74
CA ILE A 401 -20.13 -37.00 14.03
C ILE A 401 -19.68 -38.43 13.72
N GLY A 402 -19.10 -39.11 14.72
CA GLY A 402 -18.58 -40.48 14.62
C GLY A 402 -17.31 -40.70 15.46
N PRO A 403 -16.85 -41.96 15.67
CA PRO A 403 -15.71 -42.27 16.55
C PRO A 403 -14.33 -42.02 15.91
N GLN A 404 -14.25 -41.30 14.79
CA GLN A 404 -13.03 -41.18 14.01
C GLN A 404 -12.12 -40.05 14.54
N PRO A 405 -10.79 -40.27 14.62
CA PRO A 405 -9.83 -39.21 14.90
C PRO A 405 -9.86 -38.11 13.85
N VAL A 406 -9.62 -36.87 14.28
CA VAL A 406 -9.46 -35.73 13.36
C VAL A 406 -7.97 -35.57 13.06
N LYS A 407 -7.58 -35.63 11.78
CA LYS A 407 -6.19 -35.48 11.35
C LYS A 407 -6.00 -34.10 10.70
N LEU A 408 -5.18 -33.24 11.31
CA LEU A 408 -5.03 -31.84 10.88
C LEU A 408 -3.57 -31.49 10.55
N VAL A 409 -3.37 -30.80 9.43
CA VAL A 409 -2.10 -30.13 9.08
C VAL A 409 -2.17 -28.70 9.57
N LEU A 410 -1.21 -28.31 10.41
CA LEU A 410 -1.10 -26.96 10.97
C LEU A 410 -0.12 -26.14 10.13
N PRO A 411 -0.39 -24.86 9.87
CA PRO A 411 0.56 -24.01 9.16
C PRO A 411 1.78 -23.72 10.05
N ASP A 412 2.98 -23.91 9.49
CA ASP A 412 4.24 -23.61 10.17
C ASP A 412 4.51 -22.09 10.17
N MET A 413 4.35 -21.52 11.37
CA MET A 413 4.41 -20.09 11.64
C MET A 413 5.16 -19.87 12.96
N PRO A 414 6.35 -19.26 12.95
CA PRO A 414 7.13 -18.99 14.17
C PRO A 414 6.36 -18.22 15.24
N GLN A 415 5.48 -17.32 14.80
CA GLN A 415 4.66 -16.46 15.67
C GLN A 415 3.41 -17.15 16.23
N VAL A 416 3.14 -18.43 15.91
CA VAL A 416 1.95 -19.15 16.40
C VAL A 416 2.35 -20.37 17.21
N ARG A 417 1.86 -20.42 18.45
CA ARG A 417 1.91 -21.62 19.28
C ARG A 417 0.59 -22.38 19.17
N TRP A 418 0.64 -23.58 18.62
CA TRP A 418 -0.50 -24.48 18.51
C TRP A 418 -0.59 -25.42 19.72
N ARG A 419 -1.78 -25.58 20.30
CA ARG A 419 -2.03 -26.49 21.42
C ARG A 419 -3.32 -27.29 21.25
N HIS A 420 -3.36 -28.47 21.84
CA HIS A 420 -4.58 -29.24 22.10
C HIS A 420 -4.62 -29.58 23.59
N GLY A 421 -5.48 -28.90 24.36
CA GLY A 421 -5.40 -28.90 25.82
C GLY A 421 -4.03 -28.39 26.28
N ASP A 422 -3.35 -29.18 27.11
CA ASP A 422 -2.01 -28.83 27.61
C ASP A 422 -0.86 -29.22 26.69
N LYS A 423 -1.14 -30.01 25.65
CA LYS A 423 -0.13 -30.51 24.73
C LYS A 423 0.17 -29.47 23.65
N GLN A 424 1.43 -29.06 23.55
CA GLN A 424 1.92 -28.30 22.40
C GLN A 424 1.97 -29.20 21.16
N LEU A 425 1.46 -28.70 20.04
CA LEU A 425 1.47 -29.38 18.75
C LEU A 425 2.65 -28.89 17.92
N SER A 426 3.29 -29.80 17.18
CA SER A 426 4.34 -29.45 16.23
C SER A 426 3.73 -29.30 14.83
N PRO A 427 3.91 -28.14 14.15
CA PRO A 427 3.39 -27.93 12.79
C PRO A 427 4.16 -28.70 11.71
N LEU A 428 5.24 -29.42 12.06
CA LEU A 428 6.19 -30.05 11.14
C LEU A 428 5.82 -31.46 10.68
N ASP A 429 4.64 -31.99 11.02
CA ASP A 429 4.20 -33.30 10.49
C ASP A 429 3.41 -33.12 9.19
N PRO A 430 4.01 -33.34 8.00
CA PRO A 430 3.31 -33.23 6.73
C PRO A 430 2.21 -34.30 6.57
N GLN A 431 2.23 -35.37 7.37
CA GLN A 431 1.14 -36.33 7.42
C GLN A 431 -0.02 -35.86 8.29
N GLY A 432 0.15 -34.81 9.10
CA GLY A 432 -0.87 -34.21 9.94
C GLY A 432 -0.97 -34.85 11.34
N THR A 433 -1.26 -34.00 12.33
CA THR A 433 -1.44 -34.39 13.72
C THR A 433 -2.78 -35.11 13.90
N VAL A 434 -2.74 -36.34 14.41
CA VAL A 434 -3.93 -37.12 14.78
C VAL A 434 -4.44 -36.70 16.17
N LEU A 435 -5.68 -36.22 16.24
CA LEU A 435 -6.32 -35.74 17.46
C LEU A 435 -7.57 -36.58 17.75
N LYS A 436 -7.65 -37.09 18.98
CA LYS A 436 -8.80 -37.87 19.44
C LYS A 436 -9.90 -36.94 19.93
N PRO A 437 -11.15 -37.05 19.42
CA PRO A 437 -12.27 -36.30 19.95
C PRO A 437 -12.54 -36.63 21.42
N ASN A 438 -13.10 -35.66 22.16
CA ASN A 438 -13.68 -35.91 23.47
C ASN A 438 -14.99 -36.73 23.34
N LYS A 439 -15.67 -37.00 24.47
CA LYS A 439 -16.93 -37.76 24.49
C LYS A 439 -18.05 -37.15 23.64
N ASP A 440 -18.00 -35.84 23.39
CA ASP A 440 -18.98 -35.11 22.59
C ASP A 440 -18.55 -34.99 21.11
N GLY A 441 -17.50 -35.70 20.70
CA GLY A 441 -16.97 -35.63 19.34
C GLY A 441 -16.18 -34.35 19.04
N ARG A 442 -15.77 -33.59 20.05
CA ARG A 442 -15.07 -32.29 19.90
C ARG A 442 -13.56 -32.45 19.98
N VAL A 443 -12.87 -31.78 19.05
CA VAL A 443 -11.43 -31.53 19.06
C VAL A 443 -11.21 -30.02 19.07
N VAL A 444 -10.49 -29.51 20.06
CA VAL A 444 -10.15 -28.08 20.15
C VAL A 444 -8.68 -27.90 19.86
N ILE A 445 -8.36 -27.02 18.93
CA ILE A 445 -7.00 -26.54 18.68
C ILE A 445 -6.94 -25.07 19.04
N THR A 446 -6.03 -24.70 19.93
CA THR A 446 -5.80 -23.32 20.33
C THR A 446 -4.60 -22.76 19.57
N ALA A 447 -4.81 -21.65 18.87
CA ALA A 447 -3.75 -20.82 18.31
C ALA A 447 -3.47 -19.67 19.28
N THR A 448 -2.24 -19.57 19.78
CA THR A 448 -1.77 -18.42 20.57
C THR A 448 -0.72 -17.67 19.77
N LEU A 449 -1.00 -16.41 19.44
CA LEU A 449 -0.07 -15.51 18.79
C LEU A 449 0.96 -15.03 19.81
N GLN A 450 2.22 -15.31 19.53
CA GLN A 450 3.33 -14.75 20.26
C GLN A 450 3.52 -13.31 19.78
N GLN A 451 3.72 -12.37 20.71
CA GLN A 451 4.10 -11.02 20.32
C GLN A 451 5.43 -11.09 19.57
N PRO A 452 5.60 -10.30 18.51
CA PRO A 452 6.83 -10.27 17.72
C PRO A 452 8.06 -9.88 18.55
#